data_AF-A0A821LRB3-F1
#
_entry.id   AF-A0A821LRB3-F1
#
_cell.length_a   1.000
_cell.length_b   1.000
_cell.length_c   1.000
_cell.angle_alpha   90.00
_cell.angle_beta   90.00
_cell.angle_gamma   90.00
#
_symmetry.space_group_name_H-M   'P 1'
#
loop_
_entity.id
_entity.type
_entity.pdbx_description
1 polymer ?
#
loop_
_entity_poly.entity_id
_entity_poly.type
_entity_poly.pdbx_seq_one_letter_code
_entity_poly.pdbx_strand_id
1 'polypeptide(L)'
;MGFSQSELDDYFTGPAFLAWHRMGNLQKHAGPLSRKWHASQFELAQQIIRRMTDIEIIPVLPAFTGFMPRSAPKLFPTAKFYNSSDWVGFGCNESW
;
A
#
# COMPACT_ATOMS: atom_id res chain seq x y z
N MET A 1 0.50 7.47 -12.86
CA MET A 1 0.94 8.59 -11.99
C MET A 1 2.43 8.91 -12.12
N GLY A 2 3.21 8.24 -12.98
CA GLY A 2 4.62 8.60 -13.24
C GLY A 2 5.65 7.95 -12.31
N PHE A 3 5.23 7.18 -11.30
CA PHE A 3 6.14 6.42 -10.45
C PHE A 3 6.86 5.31 -11.22
N SER A 4 8.16 5.14 -10.95
CA SER A 4 8.91 3.98 -11.44
C SER A 4 8.53 2.72 -10.67
N GLN A 5 8.86 1.54 -11.21
CA GLN A 5 8.68 0.29 -10.48
C GLN A 5 9.48 0.28 -9.17
N SER A 6 10.72 0.80 -9.17
CA SER A 6 11.54 0.88 -7.96
C SER A 6 10.95 1.78 -6.89
N GLU A 7 10.27 2.87 -7.26
CA GLU A 7 9.57 3.75 -6.31
C GLU A 7 8.32 3.08 -5.72
N LEU A 8 7.65 2.21 -6.47
CA LEU A 8 6.53 1.41 -5.97
C LEU A 8 7.02 0.26 -5.08
N ASP A 9 8.12 -0.39 -5.45
CA ASP A 9 8.76 -1.43 -4.66
C ASP A 9 9.28 -0.89 -3.32
N ASP A 10 9.72 0.38 -3.29
CA ASP A 10 10.11 1.10 -2.06
C ASP A 10 8.90 1.58 -1.24
N TYR A 11 7.69 1.57 -1.81
CA TYR A 11 6.47 1.99 -1.11
C TYR A 11 5.79 0.84 -0.38
N PHE A 12 5.55 -0.28 -1.08
CA PHE A 12 4.82 -1.41 -0.52
C PHE A 12 5.66 -2.23 0.47
N THR A 13 5.01 -2.71 1.52
CA THR A 13 5.62 -3.64 2.48
C THR A 13 5.52 -5.08 2.00
N GLY A 14 6.18 -5.99 2.72
CA GLY A 14 5.96 -7.42 2.61
C GLY A 14 4.53 -7.84 2.95
N PRO A 15 4.09 -9.04 2.52
CA PRO A 15 2.72 -9.53 2.69
C PRO A 15 2.22 -9.52 4.14
N ALA A 16 3.11 -9.82 5.10
CA ALA A 16 2.78 -9.90 6.52
C ALA A 16 2.48 -8.53 7.17
N PHE A 17 2.82 -7.43 6.49
CA PHE A 17 2.73 -6.08 7.05
C PHE A 17 1.70 -5.17 6.35
N LEU A 18 0.93 -5.72 5.39
CA LEU A 18 0.03 -4.94 4.55
C LEU A 18 -1.10 -4.21 5.30
N ALA A 19 -1.49 -4.71 6.47
CA ALA A 19 -2.52 -4.04 7.29
C ALA A 19 -2.05 -2.64 7.71
N TRP A 20 -0.89 -2.57 8.35
CA TRP A 20 -0.30 -1.31 8.81
C TRP A 20 0.21 -0.43 7.67
N HIS A 21 0.62 -1.03 6.55
CA HIS A 21 0.89 -0.28 5.33
C HIS A 21 -0.33 0.50 4.84
N ARG A 22 -1.49 -0.16 4.74
CA ARG A 22 -2.75 0.46 4.29
C ARG A 22 -3.28 1.52 5.26
N MET A 23 -2.94 1.41 6.54
CA MET A 23 -3.24 2.41 7.57
C MET A 23 -2.23 3.58 7.59
N GLY A 24 -1.22 3.57 6.73
CA GLY A 24 -0.21 4.63 6.63
C GLY A 24 0.83 4.60 7.75
N ASN A 25 0.94 3.50 8.50
CA ASN A 25 1.88 3.40 9.62
C ASN A 25 3.30 3.07 9.18
N LEU A 26 3.46 2.29 8.11
CA LEU A 26 4.78 1.96 7.56
C LEU A 26 4.77 1.74 6.05
N GLN A 27 5.95 1.88 5.44
CA GLN A 27 6.21 1.69 4.02
C GLN A 27 7.51 0.90 3.86
N LYS A 28 7.75 0.26 2.72
CA LYS A 28 8.97 -0.52 2.36
C LYS A 28 9.23 -1.82 3.12
N HIS A 29 8.96 -1.86 4.42
CA HIS A 29 9.41 -2.94 5.32
C HIS A 29 9.09 -4.35 4.80
N ALA A 30 10.09 -5.23 4.78
CA ALA A 30 9.99 -6.62 4.34
C ALA A 30 9.45 -6.83 2.91
N GLY A 31 9.48 -5.80 2.05
CA GLY A 31 9.18 -5.89 0.63
C GLY A 31 10.39 -6.31 -0.24
N PRO A 32 10.27 -6.26 -1.57
CA PRO A 32 9.10 -5.87 -2.36
C PRO A 32 8.13 -7.04 -2.62
N LEU A 33 6.92 -6.71 -3.07
CA LEU A 33 5.95 -7.70 -3.53
C LEU A 33 6.28 -8.16 -4.94
N SER A 34 6.30 -9.48 -5.18
CA SER A 34 6.51 -10.02 -6.52
C SER A 34 5.29 -9.77 -7.43
N ARG A 35 5.50 -9.71 -8.75
CA ARG A 35 4.40 -9.69 -9.73
C ARG A 35 3.45 -10.90 -9.57
N LYS A 36 3.98 -12.07 -9.21
CA LYS A 36 3.19 -13.27 -8.94
C LYS A 36 2.22 -13.08 -7.76
N TRP A 37 2.67 -12.39 -6.71
CA TRP A 37 1.82 -12.04 -5.57
C TRP A 37 0.67 -11.13 -6.00
N HIS A 38 0.94 -10.08 -6.78
CA HIS A 38 -0.13 -9.21 -7.29
C HIS A 38 -1.17 -9.96 -8.12
N ALA A 39 -0.72 -10.84 -9.02
CA ALA A 39 -1.61 -11.65 -9.84
C ALA A 39 -2.49 -12.57 -8.98
N SER A 40 -1.90 -13.28 -8.00
CA SER A 40 -2.66 -14.20 -7.14
C SER A 40 -3.66 -13.47 -6.23
N GLN A 41 -3.28 -12.32 -5.67
CA GLN A 41 -4.18 -11.51 -4.84
C GLN A 41 -5.32 -10.90 -5.66
N PHE A 42 -5.08 -10.50 -6.91
CA PHE A 42 -6.12 -9.99 -7.81
C PHE A 42 -7.16 -11.07 -8.16
N GLU A 43 -6.70 -12.27 -8.46
CA GLU A 43 -7.60 -13.41 -8.72
C GLU A 43 -8.42 -13.76 -7.47
N LEU A 44 -7.76 -13.85 -6.31
CA LEU A 44 -8.41 -14.16 -5.04
C LEU A 44 -9.46 -13.10 -4.66
N ALA A 45 -9.16 -11.82 -4.83
CA ALA A 45 -10.10 -10.74 -4.52
C ALA A 45 -11.39 -10.84 -5.34
N GLN A 46 -11.29 -11.19 -6.63
CA GLN A 46 -12.46 -11.42 -7.48
C GLN A 46 -13.30 -12.61 -7.01
N GLN A 47 -12.67 -13.72 -6.62
CA GLN A 47 -13.37 -14.89 -6.10
C GLN A 47 -14.10 -14.57 -4.78
N ILE A 48 -13.46 -13.84 -3.87
CA ILE A 48 -14.04 -13.43 -2.58
C ILE A 48 -15.23 -12.51 -2.81
N ILE A 49 -15.07 -11.44 -3.61
CA ILE A 49 -16.14 -10.47 -3.86
C ILE A 49 -17.35 -11.16 -4.49
N ARG A 50 -17.13 -12.00 -5.51
CA ARG A 50 -18.20 -12.78 -6.15
C ARG A 50 -18.93 -13.66 -5.12
N ARG A 51 -18.18 -14.40 -4.29
CA ARG A 51 -18.78 -15.26 -3.28
C ARG A 51 -19.59 -14.46 -2.25
N MET A 52 -19.09 -13.29 -1.83
CA MET A 52 -19.78 -12.42 -0.88
C MET A 52 -21.11 -11.91 -1.47
N THR A 53 -21.09 -11.45 -2.72
CA THR A 53 -22.31 -10.95 -3.38
C THR A 53 -23.35 -12.05 -3.62
N ASP A 54 -22.91 -13.28 -3.90
CA ASP A 54 -23.80 -14.44 -4.10
C ASP A 54 -24.58 -14.83 -2.83
N ILE A 55 -24.12 -14.42 -1.65
CA ILE A 55 -24.79 -14.66 -0.34
C ILE A 55 -25.19 -13.36 0.34
N GLU A 56 -25.38 -12.30 -0.43
CA GLU A 56 -25.90 -11.02 0.04
C GLU A 56 -25.04 -10.34 1.12
N ILE A 57 -23.76 -10.72 1.24
CA ILE A 57 -22.78 -10.00 2.06
C ILE A 57 -22.32 -8.78 1.27
N ILE A 58 -22.43 -7.60 1.89
CA ILE A 58 -21.97 -6.33 1.33
C ILE A 58 -20.46 -6.15 1.59
N PRO A 59 -19.57 -6.24 0.58
CA PRO A 59 -18.14 -6.06 0.77
C PRO A 59 -17.78 -4.59 1.01
N VAL A 60 -16.94 -4.33 2.02
CA VAL A 60 -16.32 -3.01 2.23
C VAL A 60 -15.01 -2.96 1.47
N LEU A 61 -14.91 -2.04 0.50
CA LEU A 61 -13.72 -1.83 -0.31
C LEU A 61 -12.87 -0.68 0.22
N PRO A 62 -11.54 -0.73 0.05
CA PRO A 62 -10.67 0.36 0.47
C PRO A 62 -10.89 1.62 -0.38
N ALA A 63 -10.66 2.78 0.24
CA ALA A 63 -10.65 4.08 -0.42
C ALA A 63 -9.30 4.77 -0.17
N PHE A 64 -9.02 5.80 -0.96
CA PHE A 64 -7.84 6.62 -0.76
C PHE A 64 -7.99 7.53 0.47
N THR A 65 -7.02 7.46 1.38
CA THR A 65 -7.03 8.19 2.66
C THR A 65 -5.96 9.28 2.77
N GLY A 66 -5.19 9.53 1.69
CA GLY A 66 -4.16 10.57 1.65
C GLY A 66 -2.72 10.08 1.74
N PHE A 67 -2.47 8.79 2.03
CA PHE A 67 -1.12 8.25 2.10
C PHE A 67 -0.52 8.02 0.70
N MET A 68 0.71 8.50 0.51
CA MET A 68 1.42 8.52 -0.76
C MET A 68 2.85 7.98 -0.62
N PRO A 69 3.46 7.50 -1.72
CA PRO A 69 4.89 7.19 -1.74
C PRO A 69 5.75 8.40 -1.40
N ARG A 70 6.90 8.16 -0.76
CA ARG A 70 7.88 9.22 -0.41
C ARG A 70 8.42 9.94 -1.64
N SER A 71 8.34 9.33 -2.82
CA SER A 71 8.71 9.94 -4.10
C SER A 71 7.65 10.90 -4.66
N ALA A 72 6.43 10.92 -4.13
CA ALA A 72 5.33 11.74 -4.65
C ALA A 72 5.63 13.25 -4.76
N PRO A 73 6.36 13.89 -3.81
CA PRO A 73 6.71 15.30 -3.94
C PRO A 73 7.55 15.62 -5.18
N LYS A 74 8.31 14.66 -5.72
CA LYS A 74 9.08 14.83 -6.96
C LYS A 74 8.17 14.94 -8.18
N LEU A 75 7.07 14.18 -8.20
CA LEU A 75 6.12 14.13 -9.31
C LEU A 75 5.04 15.22 -9.20
N PHE A 76 4.74 15.69 -7.99
CA PHE A 76 3.68 16.65 -7.71
C PHE A 76 4.21 17.84 -6.88
N PRO A 77 5.07 18.71 -7.43
CA PRO A 77 5.76 19.76 -6.68
C PRO A 77 4.83 20.84 -6.11
N THR A 78 3.62 20.98 -6.66
CA THR A 78 2.61 21.96 -6.21
C THR A 78 1.68 21.42 -5.12
N ALA A 79 1.69 20.10 -4.88
CA ALA A 79 0.86 19.48 -3.85
C ALA A 79 1.50 19.67 -2.47
N LYS A 80 0.65 19.78 -1.44
CA LYS A 80 1.10 19.86 -0.03
C LYS A 80 1.21 18.46 0.55
N PHE A 81 2.37 18.15 1.11
CA PHE A 81 2.64 16.89 1.81
C PHE A 81 3.00 17.16 3.26
N TYR A 82 2.54 16.28 4.15
CA TYR A 82 2.87 16.30 5.56
C TYR A 82 3.47 14.95 5.95
N ASN A 83 4.65 14.96 6.58
CA ASN A 83 5.23 13.74 7.10
C ASN A 83 4.49 13.34 8.38
N SER A 84 4.07 12.08 8.45
CA SER A 84 3.51 11.50 9.67
C SER A 84 4.60 11.27 10.72
N SER A 85 4.21 11.24 11.99
CA SER A 85 5.10 10.80 13.07
C SER A 85 5.48 9.33 12.91
N ASP A 86 6.59 8.94 13.52
CA ASP A 86 7.01 7.54 13.57
C ASP A 86 5.98 6.70 14.34
N TRP A 87 5.64 5.53 13.80
CA TRP A 87 4.69 4.61 14.42
C TRP A 87 5.47 3.43 15.04
N VAL A 88 5.52 3.34 16.37
CA VAL A 88 6.17 2.23 17.10
C VAL A 88 7.62 1.97 16.63
N GLY A 89 8.37 3.03 16.38
CA GLY A 89 9.76 2.95 15.89
C GLY A 89 9.91 2.82 14.37
N PHE A 90 8.82 2.58 13.64
CA PHE A 90 8.78 2.64 12.17
C PHE A 90 8.81 4.09 11.68
N GLY A 91 10.02 4.61 11.54
CA GLY A 91 10.27 5.98 11.10
C GLY A 91 10.66 6.14 9.64
N CYS A 92 10.86 7.39 9.24
CA CYS A 92 11.29 7.72 7.87
C CYS A 92 12.69 7.18 7.53
N ASN A 93 13.52 6.87 8.53
CA ASN A 93 14.92 6.45 8.36
C ASN A 93 15.17 4.94 8.54
N GLU A 94 14.14 4.10 8.48
CA GLU A 94 14.37 2.66 8.62
C GLU A 94 15.21 2.09 7.48
N SER A 95 16.41 1.65 7.85
CA SER A 95 17.38 0.91 7.05
C SER A 95 17.52 -0.51 7.59
N TRP A 96 16.45 -1.30 7.50
CA TRP A 96 16.49 -2.75 7.70
C TRP A 96 16.08 -3.44 6.41
#